data_AF-A0A538D1D7-F1
#
_entry.id   AF-A0A538D1D7-F1
#
_cell.length_a   1.000
_cell.length_b   1.000
_cell.length_c   1.000
_cell.angle_alpha   90.00
_cell.angle_beta   90.00
_cell.angle_gamma   90.00
#
_symmetry.space_group_name_H-M   'P 1'
#
loop_
_entity.id
_entity.type
_entity.pdbx_description
1 polymer ?
#
loop_
_entity_poly.entity_id
_entity_poly.type
_entity_poly.pdbx_seq_one_letter_code
_entity_poly.pdbx_strand_id
1 'polypeptide(L)'
;MAPGTDVLQGGVANERLGRAVFVAVLVALVAAGCGTHGRPASGGGGSGSLGSLMKRPGEDVTVVAGDSDFAPGDVRFSFLVIKHDARAVDRARARVWLARSQSGKPFERATAQLETIGPPGAGESAFGGVGRIYVVHLRVPRPGRYWLVAEPVGAKIQALGTLEVKARSDSVAVGAKAPDSATPTLVSAQGGVSKLTTRVPPDRALLRYSVAGSLAAQKPFVVTFATPRYCTSRTCGPVVDVVDYARRKFAARGVRFIHVEVYTENRPALGYNGWMRQWGLKTEPWTFLVGRDGRIKAKFEGSVSAGELESAIRRLLL
;
A
#
# COMPACT_ATOMS: atom_id res chain seq x y z
N MET A 1 46.02 -3.11 58.35
CA MET A 1 47.42 -2.78 57.97
C MET A 1 47.38 -1.98 56.68
N ALA A 2 47.79 -0.72 56.72
CA ALA A 2 48.46 -0.06 55.58
C ALA A 2 49.99 -0.25 55.77
N PRO A 3 50.83 -0.12 54.74
CA PRO A 3 51.21 1.16 54.10
C PRO A 3 50.98 1.12 52.56
N GLY A 4 51.20 2.14 51.69
CA GLY A 4 52.22 3.21 51.63
C GLY A 4 53.59 2.66 51.16
N THR A 5 54.46 3.26 50.32
CA THR A 5 54.58 4.51 49.53
C THR A 5 55.88 4.42 48.69
N ASP A 6 56.19 5.13 47.59
CA ASP A 6 55.46 5.86 46.51
C ASP A 6 56.49 6.42 45.46
N VAL A 7 56.03 7.04 44.35
CA VAL A 7 56.71 8.01 43.44
C VAL A 7 57.78 7.54 42.38
N LEU A 8 57.75 8.24 41.22
CA LEU A 8 58.80 8.58 40.21
C LEU A 8 58.94 7.70 38.94
N GLN A 9 59.22 8.22 37.72
CA GLN A 9 58.95 9.52 37.05
C GLN A 9 59.30 9.43 35.54
N GLY A 10 58.81 10.36 34.68
CA GLY A 10 59.15 10.49 33.25
C GLY A 10 58.04 9.96 32.32
N GLY A 11 57.42 10.73 31.42
CA GLY A 11 58.04 11.49 30.32
C GLY A 11 57.98 10.60 29.06
N VAL A 12 57.30 10.92 27.96
CA VAL A 12 57.29 12.18 27.19
C VAL A 12 55.91 12.44 26.57
N ALA A 13 55.47 13.71 26.58
CA ALA A 13 54.30 14.16 25.82
C ALA A 13 54.65 14.40 24.34
N ASN A 14 53.73 14.09 23.42
CA ASN A 14 53.85 14.50 22.02
C ASN A 14 52.61 15.30 21.59
N GLU A 15 52.66 16.61 21.79
CA GLU A 15 51.75 17.53 21.14
C GLU A 15 52.04 17.60 19.64
N ARG A 16 51.01 17.76 18.80
CA ARG A 16 51.03 18.82 17.79
C ARG A 16 49.63 19.16 17.26
N LEU A 17 49.20 20.35 17.68
CA LEU A 17 48.13 21.16 17.14
C LEU A 17 47.91 20.99 15.62
N GLY A 18 46.64 20.87 15.23
CA GLY A 18 46.24 20.95 13.83
C GLY A 18 46.48 22.34 13.25
N ARG A 19 47.00 22.40 12.02
CA ARG A 19 47.02 23.61 11.20
C ARG A 19 45.85 23.58 10.23
N ALA A 20 44.86 24.44 10.47
CA ALA A 20 43.82 24.72 9.49
C ALA A 20 44.44 25.40 8.26
N VAL A 21 44.22 24.83 7.07
CA VAL A 21 44.60 25.46 5.80
C VAL A 21 43.34 26.07 5.19
N PHE A 22 43.20 27.38 5.33
CA PHE A 22 42.21 28.17 4.60
C PHE A 22 42.62 28.23 3.12
N VAL A 23 41.93 27.49 2.26
CA VAL A 23 42.05 27.65 0.80
C VAL A 23 41.01 28.69 0.36
N ALA A 24 41.46 29.93 0.21
CA ALA A 24 40.66 30.97 -0.42
C ALA A 24 40.60 30.74 -1.94
N VAL A 25 39.42 30.45 -2.47
CA VAL A 25 39.19 30.39 -3.92
C VAL A 25 38.59 31.73 -4.38
N LEU A 26 39.31 32.39 -5.27
CA LEU A 26 38.92 33.68 -5.86
C LEU A 26 37.60 33.59 -6.64
N VAL A 27 36.69 34.51 -6.36
CA VAL A 27 35.53 34.79 -7.22
C VAL A 27 36.00 35.62 -8.40
N ALA A 28 36.14 34.99 -9.57
CA ALA A 28 36.37 35.69 -10.83
C ALA A 28 35.03 36.17 -11.41
N LEU A 29 34.82 37.48 -11.45
CA LEU A 29 33.73 38.12 -12.18
C LEU A 29 33.92 37.91 -13.69
N VAL A 30 33.05 37.11 -14.32
CA VAL A 30 32.92 37.04 -15.78
C VAL A 30 31.78 37.97 -16.21
N ALA A 31 32.09 38.87 -17.13
CA ALA A 31 31.20 39.94 -17.58
C ALA A 31 29.95 39.43 -18.33
N ALA A 32 28.89 40.24 -18.30
CA ALA A 32 27.65 39.96 -19.01
C ALA A 32 27.84 40.03 -20.54
N GLY A 33 27.85 38.87 -21.20
CA GLY A 33 27.69 38.76 -22.64
C GLY A 33 26.22 38.81 -23.04
N CYS A 34 25.78 39.88 -23.71
CA CYS A 34 24.44 39.98 -24.29
C CYS A 34 24.28 39.05 -25.49
N GLY A 35 24.05 37.76 -25.25
CA GLY A 35 23.68 36.78 -26.27
C GLY A 35 22.17 36.53 -26.27
N THR A 36 21.43 37.10 -27.22
CA THR A 36 19.98 36.87 -27.41
C THR A 36 19.68 35.45 -27.87
N HIS A 37 19.82 34.47 -26.98
CA HIS A 37 19.36 33.11 -27.18
C HIS A 37 17.85 33.10 -26.96
N GLY A 38 17.09 33.01 -28.06
CA GLY A 38 15.66 32.80 -28.00
C GLY A 38 15.37 31.57 -27.14
N ARG A 39 14.70 31.75 -26.00
CA ARG A 39 14.18 30.65 -25.19
C ARG A 39 13.40 29.73 -26.13
N PRO A 40 13.74 28.43 -26.25
CA PRO A 40 12.84 27.50 -26.92
C PRO A 40 11.51 27.58 -26.18
N ALA A 41 10.43 27.80 -26.92
CA ALA A 41 9.11 28.01 -26.35
C ALA A 41 8.80 26.85 -25.39
N SER A 42 8.68 27.15 -24.10
CA SER A 42 8.32 26.15 -23.10
C SER A 42 6.97 25.59 -23.51
N GLY A 43 6.97 24.34 -23.96
CA GLY A 43 5.82 23.71 -24.60
C GLY A 43 4.58 23.91 -23.73
N GLY A 44 3.70 24.82 -24.16
CA GLY A 44 2.56 25.25 -23.37
C GLY A 44 1.64 24.06 -23.20
N GLY A 45 1.74 23.39 -22.04
CA GLY A 45 0.87 22.28 -21.69
C GLY A 45 -0.57 22.73 -21.88
N GLY A 46 -1.21 22.23 -22.95
CA GLY A 46 -2.42 22.83 -23.48
C GLY A 46 -3.50 22.96 -22.41
N SER A 47 -4.38 23.95 -22.56
CA SER A 47 -5.53 24.12 -21.66
C SER A 47 -6.28 22.79 -21.51
N GLY A 48 -6.38 22.29 -20.28
CA GLY A 48 -6.95 20.97 -19.97
C GLY A 48 -5.97 19.79 -19.98
N SER A 49 -4.65 20.01 -20.01
CA SER A 49 -3.63 18.99 -19.70
C SER A 49 -3.49 18.73 -18.19
N LEU A 50 -2.93 17.59 -17.76
CA LEU A 50 -2.62 17.38 -16.33
C LEU A 50 -1.69 18.46 -15.76
N GLY A 51 -0.68 18.88 -16.52
CA GLY A 51 0.21 19.98 -16.16
C GLY A 51 -0.50 21.34 -16.02
N SER A 52 -1.66 21.52 -16.65
CA SER A 52 -2.52 22.69 -16.39
C SER A 52 -3.39 22.55 -15.13
N LEU A 53 -3.62 21.33 -14.63
CA LEU A 53 -4.25 21.10 -13.33
C LEU A 53 -3.27 21.40 -12.19
N MET A 54 -2.01 20.97 -12.31
CA MET A 54 -0.93 21.27 -11.34
C MET A 54 -0.67 22.78 -11.20
N LYS A 55 -0.94 23.59 -12.22
CA LYS A 55 -0.78 25.06 -12.15
C LYS A 55 -1.93 25.79 -11.45
N ARG A 56 -2.86 25.08 -10.81
CA ARG A 56 -3.98 25.70 -10.07
C ARG A 56 -3.48 26.25 -8.73
N PRO A 57 -4.13 27.28 -8.16
CA PRO A 57 -3.77 27.78 -6.84
C PRO A 57 -3.98 26.70 -5.76
N GLY A 58 -2.89 26.27 -5.13
CA GLY A 58 -2.90 25.22 -4.13
C GLY A 58 -1.50 24.76 -3.73
N GLU A 59 -1.47 23.69 -2.95
CA GLU A 59 -0.25 22.95 -2.59
C GLU A 59 0.00 21.83 -3.61
N ASP A 60 1.21 21.77 -4.17
CA ASP A 60 1.63 20.71 -5.08
C ASP A 60 2.35 19.59 -4.32
N VAL A 61 1.71 18.42 -4.26
CA VAL A 61 2.19 17.26 -3.48
C VAL A 61 2.22 16.00 -4.33
N THR A 62 2.69 14.89 -3.75
CA THR A 62 2.69 13.57 -4.38
C THR A 62 1.65 12.67 -3.72
N VAL A 63 0.98 11.82 -4.49
CA VAL A 63 0.15 10.73 -3.92
C VAL A 63 1.06 9.62 -3.35
N VAL A 64 0.69 9.06 -2.20
CA VAL A 64 1.30 7.81 -1.72
C VAL A 64 0.36 6.67 -2.08
N ALA A 65 0.76 5.81 -3.01
CA ALA A 65 -0.04 4.67 -3.45
C ALA A 65 -0.16 3.61 -2.34
N GLY A 66 -1.36 3.05 -2.20
CA GLY A 66 -1.68 1.93 -1.29
C GLY A 66 -1.67 0.55 -1.97
N ASP A 67 -1.66 0.52 -3.31
CA ASP A 67 -1.62 -0.66 -4.16
C ASP A 67 -0.63 -0.50 -5.35
N SER A 68 -0.26 -1.60 -6.01
CA SER A 68 0.84 -1.66 -6.98
C SER A 68 0.65 -2.64 -8.16
N ASP A 69 -0.15 -3.70 -8.01
CA ASP A 69 -0.31 -4.76 -9.01
C ASP A 69 -1.55 -4.55 -9.91
N PHE A 70 -1.37 -3.71 -10.94
CA PHE A 70 -2.43 -3.31 -11.87
C PHE A 70 -2.32 -3.97 -13.25
N ALA A 71 -3.47 -4.33 -13.81
CA ALA A 71 -3.65 -4.79 -15.20
C ALA A 71 -4.79 -3.99 -15.88
N PRO A 72 -4.91 -3.99 -17.22
CA PRO A 72 -5.94 -3.22 -17.93
C PRO A 72 -7.35 -3.69 -17.58
N GLY A 73 -8.31 -2.76 -17.58
CA GLY A 73 -9.70 -3.01 -17.20
C GLY A 73 -10.24 -1.89 -16.33
N ASP A 74 -10.97 -2.28 -15.28
CA ASP A 74 -11.34 -1.40 -14.17
C ASP A 74 -10.26 -1.52 -13.07
N VAL A 75 -9.49 -0.45 -12.87
CA VAL A 75 -8.40 -0.42 -11.89
C VAL A 75 -8.88 0.28 -10.64
N ARG A 76 -9.04 -0.48 -9.54
CA ARG A 76 -9.05 0.10 -8.20
C ARG A 76 -7.65 0.63 -7.90
N PHE A 77 -7.57 1.91 -7.56
CA PHE A 77 -6.36 2.57 -7.09
C PHE A 77 -6.65 3.21 -5.73
N SER A 78 -5.87 2.86 -4.71
CA SER A 78 -5.96 3.45 -3.38
C SER A 78 -4.74 4.32 -3.09
N PHE A 79 -4.94 5.45 -2.43
CA PHE A 79 -3.87 6.42 -2.20
C PHE A 79 -4.12 7.36 -1.02
N LEU A 80 -3.04 7.88 -0.46
CA LEU A 80 -3.05 9.02 0.44
C LEU A 80 -2.65 10.29 -0.31
N VAL A 81 -3.18 11.42 0.15
CA VAL A 81 -2.63 12.74 -0.14
C VAL A 81 -2.07 13.27 1.16
N ILE A 82 -0.76 13.51 1.20
CA ILE A 82 -0.02 13.97 2.38
C ILE A 82 0.52 15.37 2.06
N LYS A 83 0.30 16.32 2.97
CA LYS A 83 0.81 17.68 2.85
C LYS A 83 2.28 17.78 3.21
N HIS A 84 2.91 18.92 2.90
CA HIS A 84 4.24 19.30 3.38
C HIS A 84 4.35 19.32 4.92
N ASP A 85 3.24 19.52 5.64
CA ASP A 85 3.16 19.41 7.11
C ASP A 85 3.06 17.96 7.63
N ALA A 86 3.26 16.97 6.74
CA ALA A 86 3.15 15.53 6.96
C ALA A 86 1.76 15.00 7.37
N ARG A 87 0.70 15.82 7.36
CA ARG A 87 -0.67 15.37 7.66
C ARG A 87 -1.40 14.88 6.42
N ALA A 88 -2.22 13.84 6.59
CA ALA A 88 -3.13 13.36 5.57
C ALA A 88 -4.26 14.38 5.29
N VAL A 89 -4.80 14.36 4.07
CA VAL A 89 -5.89 15.25 3.66
C VAL A 89 -7.24 14.54 3.76
N ASP A 90 -7.97 14.75 4.86
CA ASP A 90 -9.29 14.15 5.07
C ASP A 90 -10.43 15.01 4.45
N ARG A 91 -10.56 14.98 3.13
CA ARG A 91 -11.78 15.45 2.43
C ARG A 91 -12.55 14.24 1.97
N ALA A 92 -13.88 14.24 2.16
CA ALA A 92 -14.72 13.08 1.84
C ALA A 92 -14.59 12.58 0.39
N ARG A 93 -14.19 13.46 -0.55
CA ARG A 93 -14.00 13.16 -1.97
C ARG A 93 -12.77 13.85 -2.53
N ALA A 94 -12.11 13.21 -3.50
CA ALA A 94 -11.13 13.84 -4.39
C ALA A 94 -11.53 13.62 -5.86
N ARG A 95 -11.31 14.61 -6.71
CA ARG A 95 -11.42 14.44 -8.17
C ARG A 95 -10.10 13.86 -8.68
N VAL A 96 -10.15 12.85 -9.53
CA VAL A 96 -8.96 12.22 -10.11
C VAL A 96 -9.03 12.31 -11.63
N TRP A 97 -7.94 12.75 -12.25
CA TRP A 97 -7.76 12.76 -13.70
C TRP A 97 -6.57 11.89 -14.07
N LEU A 98 -6.70 11.08 -15.12
CA LEU A 98 -5.66 10.16 -15.59
C LEU A 98 -5.29 10.45 -17.05
N ALA A 99 -3.98 10.52 -17.34
CA ALA A 99 -3.44 10.73 -18.68
C ALA A 99 -2.20 9.85 -18.94
N ARG A 100 -1.75 9.82 -20.20
CA ARG A 100 -0.56 9.06 -20.63
C ARG A 100 0.77 9.80 -20.38
N SER A 101 0.71 11.11 -20.19
CA SER A 101 1.85 11.99 -19.88
C SER A 101 1.36 13.20 -19.08
N GLN A 102 2.26 13.87 -18.35
CA GLN A 102 1.91 15.09 -17.61
C GLN A 102 1.43 16.23 -18.54
N SER A 103 2.00 16.34 -19.74
CA SER A 103 1.59 17.33 -20.75
C SER A 103 0.31 16.93 -21.52
N GLY A 104 -0.13 15.68 -21.40
CA GLY A 104 -1.30 15.15 -22.10
C GLY A 104 -2.62 15.63 -21.50
N LYS A 105 -3.67 15.67 -22.34
CA LYS A 105 -5.05 15.80 -21.88
C LYS A 105 -5.46 14.51 -21.14
N PRO A 106 -6.17 14.58 -20.00
CA PRO A 106 -6.78 13.41 -19.38
C PRO A 106 -7.75 12.72 -20.33
N PHE A 107 -7.69 11.39 -20.39
CA PHE A 107 -8.66 10.58 -21.11
C PHE A 107 -9.72 9.97 -20.19
N GLU A 108 -9.45 9.95 -18.88
CA GLU A 108 -10.31 9.39 -17.84
C GLU A 108 -10.39 10.37 -16.67
N ARG A 109 -11.58 10.47 -16.06
CA ARG A 109 -11.84 11.31 -14.89
C ARG A 109 -12.85 10.63 -13.96
N ALA A 110 -12.44 10.38 -12.72
CA ALA A 110 -13.24 9.72 -11.71
C ALA A 110 -13.30 10.55 -10.41
N THR A 111 -14.11 10.09 -9.44
CA THR A 111 -14.16 10.66 -8.08
C THR A 111 -13.72 9.59 -7.10
N ALA A 112 -12.64 9.85 -6.37
CA ALA A 112 -12.23 9.03 -5.25
C ALA A 112 -13.12 9.31 -4.03
N GLN A 113 -13.46 8.28 -3.26
CA GLN A 113 -14.09 8.40 -1.95
C GLN A 113 -13.04 8.20 -0.86
N LEU A 114 -13.18 8.90 0.27
CA LEU A 114 -12.31 8.73 1.43
C LEU A 114 -12.85 7.62 2.36
N GLU A 115 -12.32 6.42 2.20
CA GLU A 115 -12.67 5.22 2.95
C GLU A 115 -11.97 5.19 4.32
N THR A 116 -12.58 4.50 5.29
CA THR A 116 -11.96 4.20 6.59
C THR A 116 -11.15 2.91 6.50
N ILE A 117 -9.92 2.93 7.03
CA ILE A 117 -9.10 1.72 7.19
C ILE A 117 -9.53 1.03 8.49
N GLY A 118 -9.68 -0.29 8.46
CA GLY A 118 -10.18 -1.04 9.62
C GLY A 118 -11.72 -1.10 9.69
N PRO A 119 -12.26 -1.86 10.66
CA PRO A 119 -13.71 -2.00 10.83
C PRO A 119 -14.33 -0.73 11.44
N PRO A 120 -15.64 -0.47 11.20
CA PRO A 120 -16.35 0.65 11.81
C PRO A 120 -16.20 0.68 13.34
N GLY A 121 -15.80 1.82 13.88
CA GLY A 121 -15.56 2.02 15.32
C GLY A 121 -14.13 1.69 15.79
N ALA A 122 -13.24 1.22 14.92
CA ALA A 122 -11.80 1.17 15.24
C ALA A 122 -11.19 2.59 15.30
N GLY A 123 -10.32 2.83 16.28
CA GLY A 123 -9.67 4.12 16.46
C GLY A 123 -8.50 4.37 15.50
N GLU A 124 -8.31 5.63 15.10
CA GLU A 124 -7.28 6.07 14.15
C GLU A 124 -5.83 5.91 14.65
N SER A 125 -5.64 5.64 15.94
CA SER A 125 -4.34 5.34 16.54
C SER A 125 -3.73 4.01 16.07
N ALA A 126 -4.51 3.09 15.51
CA ALA A 126 -4.05 1.80 15.01
C ALA A 126 -3.12 1.87 13.78
N PHE A 127 -2.97 3.05 13.16
CA PHE A 127 -2.33 3.24 11.85
C PHE A 127 -1.07 4.12 11.89
N GLY A 128 -0.64 4.54 13.07
CA GLY A 128 0.39 5.58 13.20
C GLY A 128 -0.07 6.96 12.72
N GLY A 129 -1.37 7.25 12.83
CA GLY A 129 -1.97 8.57 12.54
C GLY A 129 -2.77 8.67 11.25
N VAL A 130 -2.88 7.61 10.44
CA VAL A 130 -3.60 7.63 9.15
C VAL A 130 -4.76 6.63 9.14
N GLY A 131 -5.93 7.04 9.65
CA GLY A 131 -7.12 6.18 9.73
C GLY A 131 -7.92 6.01 8.44
N ARG A 132 -7.54 6.70 7.35
CA ARG A 132 -8.35 6.82 6.14
C ARG A 132 -7.51 6.79 4.87
N ILE A 133 -8.11 6.39 3.75
CA ILE A 133 -7.46 6.31 2.44
C ILE A 133 -8.44 6.68 1.33
N TYR A 134 -7.97 7.34 0.27
CA TYR A 134 -8.79 7.53 -0.92
C TYR A 134 -8.83 6.25 -1.74
N VAL A 135 -10.00 5.87 -2.24
CA VAL A 135 -10.17 4.79 -3.21
C VAL A 135 -10.88 5.35 -4.45
N VAL A 136 -10.32 5.06 -5.63
CA VAL A 136 -10.91 5.40 -6.93
C VAL A 136 -10.89 4.20 -7.86
N HIS A 137 -11.89 4.12 -8.74
CA HIS A 137 -11.92 3.17 -9.85
C HIS A 137 -11.65 3.94 -11.15
N LEU A 138 -10.70 3.45 -11.95
CA LEU A 138 -10.19 4.09 -13.17
C LEU A 138 -10.22 3.11 -14.34
N ARG A 139 -10.86 3.49 -15.45
CA ARG A 139 -10.84 2.69 -16.68
C ARG A 139 -9.47 2.81 -17.37
N VAL A 140 -8.66 1.76 -17.34
CA VAL A 140 -7.36 1.73 -18.02
C VAL A 140 -7.39 0.76 -19.21
N PRO A 141 -7.32 1.24 -20.47
CA PRO A 141 -7.60 0.39 -21.64
C PRO A 141 -6.41 -0.46 -22.11
N ARG A 142 -5.17 -0.12 -21.73
CA ARG A 142 -3.97 -0.85 -22.17
C ARG A 142 -2.82 -0.74 -21.17
N PRO A 143 -1.81 -1.63 -21.24
CA PRO A 143 -0.62 -1.54 -20.40
C PRO A 143 0.18 -0.26 -20.67
N GLY A 144 1.02 0.10 -19.70
CA GLY A 144 1.93 1.24 -19.74
C GLY A 144 1.94 2.05 -18.45
N ARG A 145 2.83 3.04 -18.42
CA ARG A 145 2.86 4.06 -17.36
C ARG A 145 1.83 5.15 -17.65
N TYR A 146 1.13 5.56 -16.60
CA TYR A 146 0.17 6.64 -16.61
C TYR A 146 0.53 7.67 -15.54
N TRP A 147 0.04 8.88 -15.72
CA TRP A 147 0.12 9.98 -14.76
C TRP A 147 -1.28 10.32 -14.29
N LEU A 148 -1.42 10.65 -13.01
CA LEU A 148 -2.68 11.12 -12.43
C LEU A 148 -2.47 12.40 -11.63
N VAL A 149 -3.53 13.20 -11.53
CA VAL A 149 -3.63 14.29 -10.56
C VAL A 149 -4.88 14.06 -9.73
N ALA A 150 -4.74 14.09 -8.41
CA ALA A 150 -5.86 14.05 -7.47
C ALA A 150 -6.05 15.42 -6.79
N GLU A 151 -7.28 15.93 -6.78
CA GLU A 151 -7.69 17.21 -6.16
C GLU A 151 -8.73 16.92 -5.07
N PRO A 152 -8.31 16.82 -3.79
CA PRO A 152 -9.24 16.74 -2.66
C PRO A 152 -10.18 17.96 -2.63
N VAL A 153 -11.49 17.71 -2.64
CA VAL A 153 -12.50 18.75 -2.90
C VAL A 153 -12.45 19.81 -1.79
N GLY A 154 -12.22 21.07 -2.19
CA GLY A 154 -12.12 22.20 -1.26
C GLY A 154 -10.84 22.23 -0.41
N ALA A 155 -9.82 21.43 -0.72
CA ALA A 155 -8.52 21.51 -0.04
C ALA A 155 -7.56 22.53 -0.65
N LYS A 156 -7.73 22.90 -1.93
CA LYS A 156 -6.71 23.63 -2.74
C LYS A 156 -5.37 22.89 -2.74
N ILE A 157 -5.40 21.63 -3.17
CA ILE A 157 -4.23 20.73 -3.24
C ILE A 157 -4.29 19.97 -4.56
N GLN A 158 -3.15 19.81 -5.20
CA GLN A 158 -2.95 19.07 -6.43
C GLN A 158 -1.90 17.98 -6.15
N ALA A 159 -2.35 16.73 -6.06
CA ALA A 159 -1.48 15.59 -5.76
C ALA A 159 -1.13 14.84 -7.05
N LEU A 160 0.12 14.94 -7.49
CA LEU A 160 0.63 14.22 -8.66
C LEU A 160 0.92 12.76 -8.32
N GLY A 161 0.61 11.85 -9.23
CA GLY A 161 0.91 10.43 -9.09
C GLY A 161 1.25 9.74 -10.41
N THR A 162 1.78 8.53 -10.28
CA THR A 162 1.98 7.60 -11.38
C THR A 162 1.23 6.30 -11.11
N LEU A 163 0.81 5.63 -12.18
CA LEU A 163 0.20 4.31 -12.15
C LEU A 163 0.90 3.47 -13.20
N GLU A 164 1.50 2.34 -12.80
CA GLU A 164 2.18 1.44 -13.73
C GLU A 164 1.34 0.18 -13.96
N VAL A 165 0.73 0.10 -15.14
CA VAL A 165 -0.21 -0.97 -15.49
C VAL A 165 0.49 -1.99 -16.37
N LYS A 166 0.67 -3.19 -15.85
CA LYS A 166 1.35 -4.31 -16.52
C LYS A 166 0.46 -4.96 -17.56
N ALA A 167 1.02 -5.79 -18.44
CA ALA A 167 0.25 -6.59 -19.40
C ALA A 167 -0.64 -7.65 -18.73
N ARG A 168 -0.19 -8.16 -17.58
CA ARG A 168 -0.87 -9.11 -16.71
C ARG A 168 -0.46 -8.78 -15.28
N SER A 169 -1.31 -9.09 -14.30
CA SER A 169 -0.91 -9.00 -12.90
C SER A 169 0.18 -10.01 -12.53
N ASP A 170 0.94 -9.66 -11.51
CA ASP A 170 1.87 -10.59 -10.85
C ASP A 170 1.11 -11.61 -10.01
N SER A 171 0.06 -11.16 -9.30
CA SER A 171 -0.82 -12.02 -8.52
C SER A 171 -1.92 -12.66 -9.37
N VAL A 172 -2.54 -13.73 -8.85
CA VAL A 172 -3.63 -14.43 -9.53
C VAL A 172 -4.73 -13.47 -10.01
N ALA A 173 -5.04 -13.56 -11.31
CA ALA A 173 -5.97 -12.64 -11.96
C ALA A 173 -7.44 -12.92 -11.60
N VAL A 174 -8.27 -11.88 -11.62
CA VAL A 174 -9.73 -12.04 -11.56
C VAL A 174 -10.19 -12.91 -12.75
N GLY A 175 -11.09 -13.86 -12.49
CA GLY A 175 -11.55 -14.87 -13.44
C GLY A 175 -10.69 -16.14 -13.51
N ALA A 176 -9.43 -16.12 -13.06
CA ALA A 176 -8.60 -17.32 -12.98
C ALA A 176 -9.10 -18.29 -11.89
N LYS A 177 -8.71 -19.56 -11.97
CA LYS A 177 -8.89 -20.52 -10.86
C LYS A 177 -7.99 -20.10 -9.69
N ALA A 178 -8.50 -20.20 -8.46
CA ALA A 178 -7.68 -20.05 -7.27
C ALA A 178 -6.69 -21.24 -7.16
N PRO A 179 -5.43 -21.02 -6.73
CA PRO A 179 -4.51 -22.09 -6.38
C PRO A 179 -5.08 -22.99 -5.28
N ASP A 180 -4.86 -24.31 -5.41
CA ASP A 180 -5.33 -25.32 -4.44
C ASP A 180 -4.40 -25.40 -3.22
N SER A 181 -4.27 -24.28 -2.50
CA SER A 181 -3.33 -24.14 -1.40
C SER A 181 -3.80 -24.90 -0.17
N ALA A 182 -2.99 -25.86 0.31
CA ALA A 182 -3.20 -26.59 1.55
C ALA A 182 -2.87 -25.74 2.80
N THR A 183 -3.46 -24.55 2.89
CA THR A 183 -3.21 -23.58 3.98
C THR A 183 -3.59 -24.18 5.34
N PRO A 184 -2.81 -23.93 6.40
CA PRO A 184 -3.00 -24.60 7.67
C PRO A 184 -4.25 -24.10 8.41
N THR A 185 -4.77 -24.92 9.32
CA THR A 185 -5.99 -24.66 10.10
C THR A 185 -5.76 -24.97 11.58
N LEU A 186 -6.70 -24.57 12.44
CA LEU A 186 -6.72 -24.97 13.86
C LEU A 186 -6.60 -26.48 14.08
N VAL A 187 -7.20 -27.29 13.19
CA VAL A 187 -7.16 -28.75 13.25
C VAL A 187 -5.77 -29.27 12.89
N SER A 188 -5.22 -28.83 11.74
CA SER A 188 -3.89 -29.29 11.31
C SER A 188 -2.74 -28.79 12.20
N ALA A 189 -2.95 -27.69 12.93
CA ALA A 189 -1.99 -27.17 13.91
C ALA A 189 -2.09 -27.82 15.31
N GLN A 190 -3.01 -28.77 15.52
CA GLN A 190 -3.20 -29.48 16.79
C GLN A 190 -3.35 -28.51 17.99
N GLY A 191 -4.09 -27.40 17.79
CA GLY A 191 -4.30 -26.37 18.81
C GLY A 191 -3.18 -25.31 18.93
N GLY A 192 -2.06 -25.46 18.22
CA GLY A 192 -0.94 -24.50 18.21
C GLY A 192 -1.25 -23.19 17.46
N VAL A 193 -2.17 -22.37 17.96
CA VAL A 193 -2.68 -21.17 17.28
C VAL A 193 -1.60 -20.14 16.94
N SER A 194 -0.54 -20.02 17.75
CA SER A 194 0.61 -19.14 17.48
C SER A 194 1.41 -19.52 16.22
N LYS A 195 1.27 -20.77 15.74
CA LYS A 195 1.84 -21.23 14.45
C LYS A 195 1.00 -20.81 13.24
N LEU A 196 -0.19 -20.24 13.45
CA LEU A 196 -1.17 -19.91 12.40
C LEU A 196 -1.39 -18.42 12.21
N THR A 197 -1.23 -17.62 13.28
CA THR A 197 -1.44 -16.18 13.27
C THR A 197 -0.50 -15.49 14.25
N THR A 198 -0.03 -14.31 13.86
CA THR A 198 0.70 -13.36 14.71
C THR A 198 -0.21 -12.33 15.36
N ARG A 199 -1.50 -12.31 15.01
CA ARG A 199 -2.50 -11.39 15.57
C ARG A 199 -2.69 -11.63 17.07
N VAL A 200 -2.82 -10.53 17.81
CA VAL A 200 -3.18 -10.54 19.23
C VAL A 200 -4.43 -9.68 19.43
N PRO A 201 -5.53 -10.23 19.99
CA PRO A 201 -5.77 -11.65 20.26
C PRO A 201 -5.87 -12.48 18.94
N PRO A 202 -5.66 -13.80 18.98
CA PRO A 202 -5.74 -14.63 17.78
C PRO A 202 -7.13 -14.66 17.13
N ASP A 203 -7.19 -14.49 15.81
CA ASP A 203 -8.38 -14.51 14.95
C ASP A 203 -8.92 -15.93 14.69
N ARG A 204 -9.12 -16.73 15.74
CA ARG A 204 -9.48 -18.17 15.68
C ARG A 204 -10.65 -18.52 14.75
N ALA A 205 -11.55 -17.58 14.47
CA ALA A 205 -12.67 -17.80 13.54
C ALA A 205 -12.25 -17.82 12.05
N LEU A 206 -11.17 -17.12 11.68
CA LEU A 206 -10.59 -17.09 10.33
C LEU A 206 -9.63 -18.27 10.08
N LEU A 207 -9.26 -19.01 11.12
CA LEU A 207 -8.29 -20.12 11.06
C LEU A 207 -8.97 -21.52 10.95
N ARG A 208 -10.28 -21.55 10.68
CA ARG A 208 -11.10 -22.77 10.69
C ARG A 208 -11.06 -23.57 9.39
N TYR A 209 -10.75 -22.92 8.26
CA TYR A 209 -10.86 -23.51 6.93
C TYR A 209 -9.58 -23.27 6.13
N SER A 210 -9.17 -24.27 5.35
CA SER A 210 -8.11 -24.10 4.36
C SER A 210 -8.68 -23.61 3.02
N VAL A 211 -7.82 -23.05 2.17
CA VAL A 211 -8.16 -22.72 0.78
C VAL A 211 -8.57 -23.98 0.04
N ALA A 212 -7.72 -25.02 0.03
CA ALA A 212 -8.00 -26.30 -0.63
C ALA A 212 -9.29 -26.96 -0.13
N GLY A 213 -9.49 -27.03 1.20
CA GLY A 213 -10.71 -27.60 1.79
C GLY A 213 -11.98 -26.77 1.53
N SER A 214 -11.85 -25.53 1.04
CA SER A 214 -12.98 -24.68 0.62
C SER A 214 -13.28 -24.80 -0.87
N LEU A 215 -12.24 -24.99 -1.70
CA LEU A 215 -12.37 -25.36 -3.11
C LEU A 215 -13.02 -26.74 -3.26
N ALA A 216 -12.49 -27.76 -2.56
CA ALA A 216 -13.02 -29.12 -2.58
C ALA A 216 -14.48 -29.21 -2.08
N ALA A 217 -14.86 -28.37 -1.12
CA ALA A 217 -16.23 -28.28 -0.61
C ALA A 217 -17.16 -27.37 -1.44
N GLN A 218 -16.66 -26.80 -2.55
CA GLN A 218 -17.35 -25.85 -3.43
C GLN A 218 -18.03 -24.69 -2.68
N LYS A 219 -17.44 -24.26 -1.55
CA LYS A 219 -17.95 -23.13 -0.76
C LYS A 219 -17.30 -21.83 -1.24
N PRO A 220 -18.07 -20.74 -1.40
CA PRO A 220 -17.46 -19.45 -1.69
C PRO A 220 -16.70 -18.97 -0.46
N PHE A 221 -15.57 -18.28 -0.66
CA PHE A 221 -14.76 -17.81 0.46
C PHE A 221 -14.07 -16.48 0.23
N VAL A 222 -13.78 -15.80 1.33
CA VAL A 222 -12.83 -14.70 1.41
C VAL A 222 -11.54 -15.25 2.02
N VAL A 223 -10.40 -15.01 1.37
CA VAL A 223 -9.07 -15.31 1.93
C VAL A 223 -8.26 -14.03 2.01
N THR A 224 -7.61 -13.80 3.16
CA THR A 224 -6.66 -12.71 3.36
C THR A 224 -5.28 -13.23 3.68
N PHE A 225 -4.28 -12.71 2.97
CA PHE A 225 -2.85 -12.94 3.17
C PHE A 225 -2.28 -11.70 3.86
N ALA A 226 -1.86 -11.84 5.11
CA ALA A 226 -1.45 -10.72 5.97
C ALA A 226 -0.60 -11.23 7.15
N THR A 227 0.32 -10.40 7.66
CA THR A 227 0.98 -10.64 8.95
C THR A 227 0.73 -9.49 9.93
N PRO A 228 -0.30 -9.57 10.79
CA PRO A 228 -0.67 -8.46 11.68
C PRO A 228 0.46 -7.92 12.56
N ARG A 229 1.45 -8.73 12.95
CA ARG A 229 2.57 -8.30 13.81
C ARG A 229 3.80 -7.78 13.08
N TYR A 230 4.12 -8.30 11.89
CA TYR A 230 5.37 -7.98 11.19
C TYR A 230 5.17 -7.08 9.95
N CYS A 231 3.93 -6.65 9.70
CA CYS A 231 3.55 -5.77 8.60
C CYS A 231 4.38 -4.48 8.54
N THR A 232 5.05 -4.25 7.41
CA THR A 232 5.76 -2.98 7.15
C THR A 232 4.79 -1.82 6.89
N SER A 233 3.69 -2.08 6.17
CA SER A 233 2.71 -1.07 5.75
C SER A 233 1.67 -0.70 6.83
N ARG A 234 1.69 -1.37 7.99
CA ARG A 234 0.73 -1.24 9.12
C ARG A 234 -0.75 -1.51 8.79
N THR A 235 -1.12 -1.78 7.54
CA THR A 235 -2.51 -2.06 7.13
C THR A 235 -2.93 -3.52 7.35
N CYS A 236 -1.99 -4.45 7.54
CA CYS A 236 -2.26 -5.89 7.59
C CYS A 236 -3.24 -6.30 8.71
N GLY A 237 -2.98 -5.90 9.97
CA GLY A 237 -3.88 -6.18 11.09
C GLY A 237 -5.29 -5.62 10.86
N PRO A 238 -5.43 -4.32 10.52
CA PRO A 238 -6.71 -3.73 10.17
C PRO A 238 -7.48 -4.43 9.03
N VAL A 239 -6.79 -4.97 8.01
CA VAL A 239 -7.43 -5.75 6.94
C VAL A 239 -7.95 -7.09 7.48
N VAL A 240 -7.19 -7.80 8.31
CA VAL A 240 -7.68 -9.01 9.00
C VAL A 240 -8.91 -8.70 9.87
N ASP A 241 -8.94 -7.52 10.51
CA ASP A 241 -10.06 -7.06 11.33
C ASP A 241 -11.30 -6.70 10.50
N VAL A 242 -11.12 -6.11 9.30
CA VAL A 242 -12.19 -5.91 8.31
C VAL A 242 -12.75 -7.25 7.82
N VAL A 243 -11.88 -8.25 7.60
CA VAL A 243 -12.28 -9.60 7.18
C VAL A 243 -13.05 -10.32 8.30
N ASP A 244 -12.65 -10.23 9.57
CA ASP A 244 -13.46 -10.76 10.68
C ASP A 244 -14.79 -9.99 10.87
N TYR A 245 -14.78 -8.67 10.68
CA TYR A 245 -15.99 -7.86 10.72
C TYR A 245 -16.99 -8.30 9.64
N ALA A 246 -16.54 -8.52 8.40
CA ALA A 246 -17.36 -9.06 7.32
C ALA A 246 -17.81 -10.51 7.61
N ARG A 247 -16.94 -11.36 8.18
CA ARG A 247 -17.28 -12.73 8.58
C ARG A 247 -18.51 -12.77 9.48
N ARG A 248 -18.61 -11.87 10.46
CA ARG A 248 -19.75 -11.80 11.40
C ARG A 248 -21.11 -11.64 10.68
N LYS A 249 -21.13 -11.03 9.48
CA LYS A 249 -22.35 -10.80 8.69
C LYS A 249 -22.65 -11.90 7.66
N PHE A 250 -21.63 -12.56 7.10
CA PHE A 250 -21.82 -13.48 5.96
C PHE A 250 -21.48 -14.96 6.22
N ALA A 251 -20.83 -15.31 7.33
CA ALA A 251 -20.52 -16.72 7.62
C ALA A 251 -21.77 -17.59 7.72
N ALA A 252 -22.84 -17.07 8.35
CA ALA A 252 -24.15 -17.73 8.41
C ALA A 252 -24.83 -17.87 7.03
N ARG A 253 -24.41 -17.10 6.02
CA ARG A 253 -24.88 -17.17 4.63
C ARG A 253 -24.04 -18.11 3.75
N GLY A 254 -23.18 -18.93 4.35
CA GLY A 254 -22.41 -19.97 3.68
C GLY A 254 -21.09 -19.53 3.05
N VAL A 255 -20.64 -18.29 3.30
CA VAL A 255 -19.31 -17.81 2.87
C VAL A 255 -18.28 -18.16 3.94
N ARG A 256 -17.18 -18.83 3.56
CA ARG A 256 -16.06 -19.10 4.47
C ARG A 256 -15.09 -17.91 4.50
N PHE A 257 -14.36 -17.77 5.61
CA PHE A 257 -13.40 -16.70 5.81
C PHE A 257 -12.10 -17.32 6.31
N ILE A 258 -10.99 -16.94 5.68
CA ILE A 258 -9.68 -17.58 5.83
C ILE A 258 -8.63 -16.48 6.05
N HIS A 259 -7.81 -16.60 7.09
CA HIS A 259 -6.58 -15.81 7.25
C HIS A 259 -5.37 -16.73 7.04
N VAL A 260 -4.38 -16.22 6.30
CA VAL A 260 -3.13 -16.91 5.98
C VAL A 260 -1.98 -15.95 6.30
N GLU A 261 -1.17 -16.29 7.29
CA GLU A 261 0.11 -15.60 7.52
C GLU A 261 1.00 -15.68 6.28
N VAL A 262 1.77 -14.63 6.00
CA VAL A 262 2.58 -14.57 4.77
C VAL A 262 3.96 -15.21 4.91
N TYR A 263 4.51 -15.27 6.12
CA TYR A 263 5.88 -15.71 6.36
C TYR A 263 5.99 -17.19 6.71
N THR A 264 7.11 -17.81 6.34
CA THR A 264 7.46 -19.16 6.78
C THR A 264 7.61 -19.17 8.31
N GLU A 265 6.92 -20.09 8.99
CA GLU A 265 6.88 -20.20 10.47
C GLU A 265 6.51 -18.90 11.21
N ASN A 266 5.82 -17.96 10.55
CA ASN A 266 5.56 -16.61 11.08
C ASN A 266 6.85 -15.82 11.41
N ARG A 267 7.95 -16.08 10.69
CA ARG A 267 9.27 -15.43 10.89
C ARG A 267 9.70 -14.71 9.61
N PRO A 268 9.74 -13.35 9.58
CA PRO A 268 10.14 -12.58 8.41
C PRO A 268 11.52 -12.97 7.84
N ALA A 269 12.47 -13.34 8.72
CA ALA A 269 13.81 -13.78 8.35
C ALA A 269 13.85 -15.09 7.53
N LEU A 270 12.76 -15.87 7.50
CA LEU A 270 12.63 -17.09 6.68
C LEU A 270 11.90 -16.82 5.35
N GLY A 271 11.59 -15.56 5.05
CA GLY A 271 10.92 -15.14 3.82
C GLY A 271 9.46 -15.60 3.70
N TYR A 272 8.84 -15.25 2.58
CA TYR A 272 7.45 -15.61 2.30
C TYR A 272 7.26 -17.12 2.12
N ASN A 273 6.14 -17.63 2.63
CA ASN A 273 5.80 -19.05 2.58
C ASN A 273 5.39 -19.53 1.17
N GLY A 274 5.09 -20.82 1.05
CA GLY A 274 4.68 -21.44 -0.21
C GLY A 274 3.38 -20.88 -0.79
N TRP A 275 2.45 -20.42 0.05
CA TRP A 275 1.14 -19.94 -0.37
C TRP A 275 1.25 -18.58 -1.09
N MET A 276 2.05 -17.66 -0.54
CA MET A 276 2.39 -16.39 -1.21
C MET A 276 2.91 -16.62 -2.64
N ARG A 277 3.83 -17.60 -2.82
CA ARG A 277 4.37 -17.94 -4.15
C ARG A 277 3.32 -18.53 -5.09
N GLN A 278 2.47 -19.44 -4.59
CA GLN A 278 1.38 -20.04 -5.39
C GLN A 278 0.38 -19.00 -5.91
N TRP A 279 0.16 -17.91 -5.15
CA TRP A 279 -0.77 -16.83 -5.49
C TRP A 279 -0.11 -15.66 -6.24
N GLY A 280 1.21 -15.69 -6.46
CA GLY A 280 1.98 -14.65 -7.14
C GLY A 280 2.21 -13.38 -6.30
N LEU A 281 2.11 -13.48 -4.97
CA LEU A 281 2.12 -12.35 -4.04
C LEU A 281 3.56 -11.94 -3.69
N LYS A 282 3.86 -10.64 -3.84
CA LYS A 282 5.16 -10.01 -3.53
C LYS A 282 5.07 -8.97 -2.41
N THR A 283 3.85 -8.63 -2.01
CA THR A 283 3.47 -7.54 -1.10
C THR A 283 2.37 -8.04 -0.16
N GLU A 284 2.03 -7.26 0.86
CA GLU A 284 0.92 -7.55 1.77
C GLU A 284 0.33 -6.25 2.36
N PRO A 285 -0.94 -6.27 2.84
CA PRO A 285 -1.89 -7.38 2.78
C PRO A 285 -2.53 -7.57 1.40
N TRP A 286 -3.09 -8.76 1.20
CA TRP A 286 -3.96 -9.08 0.06
C TRP A 286 -5.27 -9.71 0.53
N THR A 287 -6.39 -9.38 -0.10
CA THR A 287 -7.68 -10.04 0.13
C THR A 287 -8.30 -10.48 -1.19
N PHE A 288 -8.71 -11.75 -1.29
CA PHE A 288 -9.35 -12.33 -2.47
C PHE A 288 -10.75 -12.86 -2.13
N LEU A 289 -11.68 -12.70 -3.08
CA LEU A 289 -12.99 -13.33 -3.06
C LEU A 289 -12.99 -14.45 -4.08
N VAL A 290 -13.35 -15.66 -3.67
CA VAL A 290 -13.36 -16.87 -4.51
C VAL A 290 -14.76 -17.45 -4.54
N GLY A 291 -15.30 -17.65 -5.76
CA GLY A 291 -16.65 -18.18 -5.96
C GLY A 291 -16.76 -19.68 -5.73
N ARG A 292 -18.00 -20.19 -5.76
CA ARG A 292 -18.31 -21.64 -5.69
C ARG A 292 -17.71 -22.45 -6.85
N ASP A 293 -17.43 -21.77 -7.96
CA ASP A 293 -16.74 -22.29 -9.14
C ASP A 293 -15.21 -22.32 -9.00
N GLY A 294 -14.68 -21.98 -7.81
CA GLY A 294 -13.24 -21.94 -7.53
C GLY A 294 -12.49 -20.82 -8.26
N ARG A 295 -13.19 -19.83 -8.82
CA ARG A 295 -12.58 -18.70 -9.54
C ARG A 295 -12.51 -17.43 -8.70
N ILE A 296 -11.43 -16.67 -8.88
CA ILE A 296 -11.28 -15.35 -8.29
C ILE A 296 -12.36 -14.41 -8.84
N LYS A 297 -13.14 -13.80 -7.96
CA LYS A 297 -14.20 -12.82 -8.31
C LYS A 297 -13.78 -11.38 -8.09
N ALA A 298 -12.93 -11.15 -7.08
CA ALA A 298 -12.30 -9.87 -6.80
C ALA A 298 -10.98 -10.09 -6.06
N LYS A 299 -10.08 -9.11 -6.13
CA LYS A 299 -8.86 -9.03 -5.35
C LYS A 299 -8.62 -7.59 -4.89
N PHE A 300 -7.99 -7.44 -3.74
CA PHE A 300 -7.62 -6.16 -3.13
C PHE A 300 -6.19 -6.28 -2.62
N GLU A 301 -5.31 -5.39 -3.06
CA GLU A 301 -3.99 -5.15 -2.46
C GLU A 301 -4.11 -4.00 -1.45
N GLY A 302 -3.34 -4.07 -0.37
CA GLY A 302 -3.34 -3.02 0.65
C GLY A 302 -4.65 -2.96 1.43
N SER A 303 -5.00 -1.77 1.91
CA SER A 303 -6.21 -1.55 2.69
C SER A 303 -7.47 -1.69 1.85
N VAL A 304 -8.47 -2.40 2.40
CA VAL A 304 -9.85 -2.47 1.90
C VAL A 304 -10.81 -2.09 3.03
N SER A 305 -11.81 -1.26 2.75
CA SER A 305 -12.80 -0.86 3.75
C SER A 305 -13.84 -1.96 3.99
N ALA A 306 -14.51 -1.91 5.13
CA ALA A 306 -15.66 -2.79 5.38
C ALA A 306 -16.78 -2.56 4.34
N GLY A 307 -17.00 -1.32 3.90
CA GLY A 307 -18.00 -0.99 2.88
C GLY A 307 -17.69 -1.67 1.55
N GLU A 308 -16.45 -1.55 1.07
CA GLU A 308 -15.97 -2.20 -0.14
C GLU A 308 -16.09 -3.73 -0.07
N LEU A 309 -15.54 -4.33 0.99
CA LEU A 309 -15.48 -5.78 1.13
C LEU A 309 -16.89 -6.38 1.23
N GLU A 310 -17.77 -5.82 2.06
CA GLU A 310 -19.14 -6.31 2.15
C GLU A 310 -19.92 -6.15 0.85
N SER A 311 -19.73 -5.04 0.14
CA SER A 311 -20.39 -4.77 -1.14
C SER A 311 -19.91 -5.74 -2.23
N ALA A 312 -18.62 -6.09 -2.24
CA ALA A 312 -18.07 -7.11 -3.11
C ALA A 312 -18.62 -8.51 -2.77
N ILE A 313 -18.65 -8.90 -1.48
CA ILE A 313 -19.21 -10.19 -1.05
C ILE A 313 -20.68 -10.33 -1.48
N ARG A 314 -21.50 -9.28 -1.23
CA ARG A 314 -22.93 -9.24 -1.61
C ARG A 314 -23.18 -9.40 -3.11
N ARG A 315 -22.29 -8.90 -3.97
CA ARG A 315 -22.44 -8.96 -5.43
C ARG A 315 -21.86 -10.23 -6.07
N LEU A 316 -20.90 -10.88 -5.42
CA LEU A 316 -20.00 -11.84 -6.08
C LEU A 316 -19.98 -13.24 -5.47
N LEU A 317 -20.42 -13.42 -4.21
CA LEU A 317 -20.33 -14.69 -3.47
C LEU A 317 -21.67 -15.24 -2.96
N LEU A 318 -22.76 -14.48 -3.11
CA LEU A 318 -24.09 -14.75 -2.56
C LEU A 318 -25.13 -14.85 -3.67
#